data_AF-A0A7C3TBR6-F1
#
_entry.id   AF-A0A7C3TBR6-F1
#
_cell.length_a   1.000
_cell.length_b   1.000
_cell.length_c   1.000
_cell.angle_alpha   90.00
_cell.angle_beta   90.00
_cell.angle_gamma   90.00
#
_symmetry.space_group_name_H-M   'P 1'
#
loop_
_entity.id
_entity.type
_entity.pdbx_description
1 polymer ?
#
loop_
_entity_poly.entity_id
_entity_poly.type
_entity_poly.pdbx_seq_one_letter_code
_entity_poly.pdbx_strand_id
1 'polypeptide(L)'
;MTTRKQLTSTPMFHTPGLFRALQNDYRITGKTRQRAVQILSDGYRLPAEEARALLSGSIPVDINEAAGTITYEVSDAAPALLSLSNPQS
;
A
#
# COMPACT_ATOMS: atom_id res chain seq x y z
N MET A 1 10.44 -16.42 -2.10
CA MET A 1 11.29 -15.48 -2.86
C MET A 1 10.79 -14.07 -2.55
N THR A 2 11.66 -13.10 -2.31
CA THR A 2 11.27 -11.69 -2.11
C THR A 2 11.55 -10.90 -3.39
N THR A 3 10.59 -10.08 -3.79
CA THR A 3 10.69 -9.22 -4.97
C THR A 3 10.74 -7.76 -4.53
N ARG A 4 11.82 -7.07 -4.88
CA ARG A 4 11.96 -5.63 -4.63
C ARG A 4 11.21 -4.84 -5.70
N LYS A 5 10.32 -3.96 -5.28
CA LYS A 5 9.53 -3.07 -6.13
C LYS A 5 9.75 -1.61 -5.75
N GLN A 6 9.48 -0.71 -6.69
CA GLN A 6 9.65 0.72 -6.50
C GLN A 6 8.48 1.51 -7.09
N LEU A 7 7.91 2.41 -6.29
CA LEU A 7 6.97 3.43 -6.72
C LEU A 7 7.76 4.72 -6.99
N THR A 8 7.41 5.43 -8.05
CA THR A 8 8.12 6.64 -8.49
C THR A 8 7.14 7.77 -8.79
N SER A 9 7.55 8.99 -8.44
CA SER A 9 6.76 10.19 -8.74
C SER A 9 6.49 10.29 -10.23
N THR A 10 5.26 10.67 -10.56
CA THR A 10 4.84 10.98 -11.92
C THR A 10 4.39 12.44 -11.97
N PRO A 11 4.24 13.03 -13.17
CA PRO A 11 3.72 14.40 -13.30
C PRO A 11 2.38 14.63 -12.60
N MET A 12 1.56 13.58 -12.44
CA MET A 12 0.25 13.65 -11.79
C MET A 12 0.25 13.24 -10.32
N PHE A 13 1.32 12.60 -9.84
CA PHE A 13 1.37 12.02 -8.49
C PHE A 13 2.74 12.21 -7.85
N HIS A 14 2.79 13.05 -6.82
CA HIS A 14 3.94 13.14 -5.93
C HIS A 14 3.95 11.95 -4.97
N THR A 15 4.77 10.93 -5.24
CA THR A 15 4.68 9.61 -4.59
C THR A 15 4.86 9.65 -3.08
N PRO A 16 5.91 10.26 -2.52
CA PRO A 16 6.10 10.25 -1.06
C PRO A 16 4.97 10.96 -0.31
N GLY A 17 4.57 12.15 -0.80
CA GLY A 17 3.53 12.96 -0.16
C GLY A 17 2.15 12.31 -0.24
N LEU A 18 1.77 11.78 -1.41
CA LEU A 18 0.52 11.05 -1.56
C LEU A 18 0.52 9.82 -0.64
N PHE A 19 1.59 9.04 -0.64
CA PHE A 19 1.66 7.81 0.16
C PHE A 19 1.43 8.09 1.65
N ARG A 20 2.06 9.12 2.20
CA ARG A 20 1.85 9.54 3.61
C ARG A 20 0.41 9.96 3.88
N ALA A 21 -0.21 10.72 2.97
CA ALA A 21 -1.61 11.10 3.09
C ALA A 21 -2.55 9.89 3.09
N LEU A 22 -2.33 8.95 2.17
CA LEU A 22 -3.12 7.72 2.07
C LEU A 22 -2.92 6.80 3.28
N GLN A 23 -1.71 6.75 3.86
CA GLN A 23 -1.47 6.03 5.11
C GLN A 23 -2.33 6.59 6.25
N ASN A 24 -2.45 7.91 6.35
CA ASN A 24 -3.31 8.54 7.34
C ASN A 24 -4.79 8.21 7.09
N ASP A 25 -5.25 8.35 5.86
CA ASP A 25 -6.63 8.01 5.47
C ASP A 25 -6.97 6.54 5.73
N TYR A 26 -6.01 5.64 5.54
CA TYR A 26 -6.18 4.20 5.77
C TYR A 26 -6.40 3.85 7.26
N ARG A 27 -6.02 4.74 8.19
CA ARG A 27 -6.32 4.58 9.63
C ARG A 27 -7.80 4.83 9.93
N ILE A 28 -8.51 5.56 9.06
CA ILE A 28 -9.93 5.86 9.19
C ILE A 28 -10.74 4.72 8.55
N THR A 29 -11.65 4.09 9.30
CA THR A 29 -12.41 2.93 8.83
C THR A 29 -13.50 3.30 7.81
N GLY A 30 -14.09 2.28 7.16
CA GLY A 30 -15.19 2.46 6.20
C GLY A 30 -14.73 2.98 4.83
N LYS A 31 -15.50 3.93 4.27
CA LYS A 31 -15.30 4.43 2.90
C LYS A 31 -13.95 5.12 2.69
N THR A 32 -13.44 5.83 3.69
CA THR A 32 -12.15 6.53 3.62
C THR A 32 -11.01 5.53 3.42
N ARG A 33 -10.99 4.44 4.20
CA ARG A 33 -10.04 3.33 4.03
C ARG A 33 -10.07 2.76 2.63
N GLN A 34 -11.27 2.43 2.14
CA GLN A 34 -11.45 1.81 0.82
C GLN A 34 -10.95 2.74 -0.29
N ARG A 35 -11.25 4.04 -0.18
CA ARG A 35 -10.77 5.05 -1.11
C ARG A 35 -9.25 5.17 -1.10
N ALA A 36 -8.61 5.12 0.07
CA ALA A 36 -7.15 5.19 0.17
C ALA A 36 -6.46 4.03 -0.57
N VAL A 37 -6.98 2.80 -0.39
CA VAL A 37 -6.53 1.62 -1.12
C VAL A 37 -6.74 1.79 -2.63
N GLN A 38 -7.93 2.23 -3.04
CA GLN A 38 -8.27 2.43 -4.45
C GLN A 38 -7.33 3.44 -5.13
N ILE A 39 -7.06 4.59 -4.49
CA ILE A 39 -6.17 5.62 -5.03
C ILE A 39 -4.74 5.08 -5.22
N LEU A 40 -4.20 4.37 -4.22
CA LEU A 40 -2.86 3.80 -4.33
C LEU A 40 -2.80 2.70 -5.40
N SER A 41 -3.79 1.82 -5.40
CA SER A 41 -3.95 0.71 -6.35
C SER A 41 -4.02 1.22 -7.79
N ASP A 42 -4.89 2.17 -8.07
CA ASP A 42 -5.12 2.68 -9.42
C ASP A 42 -3.97 3.58 -9.88
N GLY A 43 -3.43 4.41 -8.97
CA GLY A 43 -2.33 5.32 -9.25
C GLY A 43 -1.03 4.61 -9.65
N TYR A 44 -0.75 3.45 -9.07
CA TYR A 44 0.47 2.68 -9.31
C TYR A 44 0.24 1.30 -9.94
N ARG A 45 -0.99 0.99 -10.37
CA ARG A 45 -1.38 -0.31 -10.95
C ARG A 45 -0.98 -1.50 -10.06
N LEU A 46 -1.15 -1.35 -8.76
CA LEU A 46 -0.86 -2.39 -7.76
C LEU A 46 -2.10 -3.24 -7.50
N PRO A 47 -1.96 -4.52 -7.13
CA PRO A 47 -3.09 -5.27 -6.59
C PRO A 47 -3.54 -4.66 -5.25
N ALA A 48 -4.85 -4.70 -4.98
CA ALA A 48 -5.43 -4.09 -3.79
C ALA A 48 -4.84 -4.63 -2.46
N GLU A 49 -4.43 -5.90 -2.43
CA GLU A 49 -3.77 -6.51 -1.27
C GLU A 49 -2.39 -5.89 -1.00
N GLU A 50 -1.58 -5.66 -2.03
CA GLU A 50 -0.30 -4.95 -1.88
C GLU A 50 -0.53 -3.52 -1.42
N ALA A 51 -1.51 -2.81 -1.99
CA ALA A 51 -1.85 -1.47 -1.55
C ALA A 51 -2.27 -1.44 -0.07
N ARG A 52 -3.09 -2.40 0.38
CA ARG A 52 -3.48 -2.54 1.80
C ARG A 52 -2.27 -2.76 2.70
N ALA A 53 -1.36 -3.67 2.30
CA ALA A 53 -0.18 -4.02 3.08
C ALA A 53 0.84 -2.88 3.19
N LEU A 54 0.97 -2.07 2.13
CA LEU A 54 1.78 -0.86 2.14
C LEU A 54 1.17 0.22 3.03
N LEU A 55 -0.14 0.46 2.93
CA LEU A 55 -0.84 1.49 3.72
C LEU A 55 -0.96 1.11 5.20
N SER A 56 -1.05 -0.18 5.53
CA SER A 56 -1.04 -0.67 6.91
C SER A 56 0.35 -0.62 7.54
N GLY A 57 1.43 -0.52 6.75
CA GLY A 57 2.80 -0.70 7.21
C GLY A 57 3.17 -2.16 7.48
N SER A 58 2.39 -3.12 6.97
CA SER A 58 2.70 -4.55 7.07
C SER A 58 3.88 -4.95 6.19
N ILE A 59 4.14 -4.18 5.13
CA ILE A 59 5.35 -4.29 4.31
C ILE A 59 6.29 -3.14 4.70
N PRO A 60 7.56 -3.41 5.02
CA PRO A 60 8.54 -2.36 5.25
C PRO A 60 8.77 -1.58 3.95
N VAL A 61 8.83 -0.25 4.09
CA VAL A 61 9.05 0.68 2.98
C VAL A 61 10.21 1.61 3.30
N ASP A 62 11.03 1.88 2.29
CA ASP A 62 12.04 2.93 2.31
C ASP A 62 11.55 4.10 1.45
N ILE A 63 11.49 5.30 2.05
CA ILE A 63 10.97 6.49 1.40
C ILE A 63 12.13 7.45 1.15
N ASN A 64 12.43 7.68 -0.13
CA ASN A 64 13.42 8.66 -0.55
C ASN A 64 12.68 9.88 -1.09
N GLU A 65 12.49 10.88 -0.22
CA GLU A 65 11.76 12.11 -0.58
C GLU A 65 12.53 12.94 -1.62
N ALA A 66 13.86 12.97 -1.54
CA ALA A 66 14.70 13.71 -2.48
C ALA A 66 14.64 13.11 -3.91
N ALA A 67 14.58 11.79 -4.01
CA ALA A 67 14.43 11.09 -5.29
C ALA A 67 12.96 10.96 -5.74
N GLY A 68 12.00 11.24 -4.85
CA GLY A 68 10.58 11.05 -5.13
C GLY A 68 10.20 9.58 -5.29
N THR A 69 10.81 8.67 -4.51
CA THR A 69 10.61 7.22 -4.67
C THR A 69 10.24 6.52 -3.37
N ILE A 70 9.51 5.42 -3.48
CA ILE A 70 9.24 4.49 -2.38
C ILE A 70 9.67 3.10 -2.81
N THR A 71 10.58 2.48 -2.04
CA THR A 71 11.05 1.12 -2.28
C THR A 71 10.41 0.18 -1.27
N TYR A 72 9.99 -1.01 -1.71
CA TYR A 72 9.40 -2.01 -0.82
C TYR A 72 9.69 -3.43 -1.31
N GLU A 73 9.62 -4.39 -0.39
CA GLU A 73 9.84 -5.80 -0.69
C GLU A 73 8.54 -6.58 -0.50
N VAL A 74 8.11 -7.30 -1.54
CA VAL A 74 6.96 -8.20 -1.46
C VAL A 74 7.48 -9.62 -1.38
N SER A 75 7.05 -10.36 -0.37
CA SER A 75 7.29 -11.80 -0.32
C SER A 75 6.29 -12.49 -1.26
N ASP A 76 6.79 -13.33 -2.16
CA ASP A 76 5.98 -14.17 -3.06
C ASP A 76 5.27 -15.32 -2.32
N ALA A 77 5.57 -15.50 -1.01
CA ALA A 77 4.70 -16.27 -0.16
C ALA A 77 3.34 -15.56 -0.16
N ALA A 78 2.38 -16.16 -0.87
CA ALA A 78 1.01 -15.71 -1.00
C ALA A 78 0.57 -15.02 0.29
N PRO A 79 -0.08 -13.84 0.25
CA PRO A 79 -0.66 -13.26 1.44
C PRO A 79 -1.56 -14.37 1.98
N ALA A 80 -1.14 -14.99 3.09
CA ALA A 80 -1.99 -15.87 3.82
C ALA A 80 -3.14 -14.97 4.18
N LEU A 81 -4.23 -15.09 3.41
CA LEU A 81 -5.51 -14.50 3.69
C LEU A 81 -5.67 -14.69 5.18
N LEU A 82 -5.62 -13.59 5.93
CA LEU A 82 -6.24 -13.54 7.23
C LEU A 82 -7.72 -13.71 6.93
N SER A 83 -8.10 -14.95 6.64
CA SER A 83 -9.42 -15.49 6.80
C SER A 83 -9.66 -15.36 8.30
N LEU A 84 -10.07 -14.16 8.71
CA LEU A 84 -10.93 -14.01 9.87
C LEU A 84 -12.26 -14.66 9.44
N SER A 85 -12.22 -15.99 9.32
CA SER A 85 -13.39 -16.85 9.38
C SER A 85 -13.91 -16.62 10.78
N ASN A 86 -14.85 -15.68 10.89
CA ASN A 86 -15.72 -15.51 12.02
C ASN A 86 -16.39 -16.87 12.30
N PRO A 87 -16.05 -17.62 13.37
CA PRO A 87 -16.90 -18.71 13.78
C PRO A 87 -18.00 -18.08 14.62
N GLN A 88 -19.06 -17.59 13.96
CA GLN A 88 -20.36 -17.67 14.59
C GLN A 88 -20.76 -19.14 14.55
N SER A 89 -20.69 -19.81 15.70
CA SER A 89 -21.79 -20.65 16.19
C SER A 89 -21.61 -20.98 17.66
#